data_AF-A0A0W1GQ31-F1
#
_entry.id   AF-A0A0W1GQ31-F1
#
_cell.length_a   1.000
_cell.length_b   1.000
_cell.length_c   1.000
_cell.angle_alpha   90.00
_cell.angle_beta   90.00
_cell.angle_gamma   90.00
#
_symmetry.space_group_name_H-M   'P 1'
#
loop_
_entity.id
_entity.type
_entity.pdbx_description
1 polymer ?
#
loop_
_entity_poly.entity_id
_entity_poly.type
_entity_poly.pdbx_seq_one_letter_code
_entity_poly.pdbx_strand_id
1 'polypeptide(L)'
;MSARSPKRSFAARPVDPESWIKAPERHHPRAQAGEDFSARLTIDVTADMRGRIKIAAFQRGQTVADMLRALFEREFPPPSGEGS
;
A
#
# COMPACT_ATOMS: atom_id res chain seq x y z
N MET A 1 15.67 42.03 -33.87
CA MET A 1 14.54 41.06 -33.92
C MET A 1 14.76 40.04 -32.82
N SER A 2 14.14 40.19 -31.65
CA SER A 2 14.30 39.23 -30.54
C SER A 2 13.21 38.18 -30.61
N ALA A 3 13.59 36.93 -30.86
CA ALA A 3 12.69 35.78 -30.83
C ALA A 3 12.23 35.52 -29.40
N ARG A 4 10.91 35.45 -29.21
CA ARG A 4 10.23 35.36 -27.92
C ARG A 4 10.08 33.86 -27.54
N SER A 5 10.51 33.47 -26.34
CA SER A 5 10.39 32.12 -25.80
C SER A 5 8.95 31.59 -25.83
N PRO A 6 8.68 30.34 -26.22
CA PRO A 6 7.32 29.82 -26.23
C PRO A 6 6.83 29.53 -24.80
N LYS A 7 5.87 30.33 -24.34
CA LYS A 7 5.13 30.13 -23.09
C LYS A 7 4.40 28.78 -23.15
N ARG A 8 4.71 27.86 -22.23
CA ARG A 8 4.00 26.59 -22.01
C ARG A 8 2.54 26.91 -21.66
N SER A 9 1.65 26.65 -22.60
CA SER A 9 0.20 26.81 -22.43
C SER A 9 -0.33 25.72 -21.49
N PHE A 10 -1.23 26.09 -20.58
CA PHE A 10 -1.93 25.19 -19.66
C PHE A 10 -2.84 24.18 -20.38
N ALA A 11 -2.99 24.31 -21.71
CA ALA A 11 -3.67 23.38 -22.61
C ALA A 11 -2.69 22.63 -23.53
N ALA A 12 -1.44 22.41 -23.11
CA ALA A 12 -0.52 21.55 -23.84
C ALA A 12 -0.94 20.07 -23.68
N ARG A 13 -1.20 19.40 -24.81
CA ARG A 13 -1.48 17.96 -24.86
C ARG A 13 -0.35 17.20 -24.14
N PRO A 14 -0.64 16.31 -23.17
CA PRO A 14 0.37 15.50 -22.51
C PRO A 14 1.21 14.77 -23.57
N VAL A 15 2.53 14.92 -23.49
CA VAL A 15 3.47 14.66 -24.59
C VAL A 15 3.74 13.18 -24.84
N ASP A 16 3.14 12.26 -24.07
CA ASP A 16 3.51 10.85 -24.18
C ASP A 16 2.46 9.91 -23.56
N PRO A 17 1.80 9.04 -24.35
CA PRO A 17 0.93 7.97 -23.86
C PRO A 17 1.66 6.95 -22.99
N GLU A 18 2.97 6.73 -23.21
CA GLU A 18 3.78 5.78 -22.43
C GLU A 18 3.98 6.25 -20.97
N SER A 19 3.83 7.55 -20.70
CA SER A 19 3.83 8.08 -19.33
C SER A 19 2.65 7.59 -18.49
N TRP A 20 1.53 7.23 -19.12
CA TRP A 20 0.36 6.63 -18.46
C TRP A 20 0.48 5.11 -18.33
N ILE A 21 1.37 4.50 -19.13
CA ILE A 21 1.70 3.07 -19.12
C ILE A 21 2.89 2.79 -18.18
N LYS A 22 3.26 3.72 -17.30
CA LYS A 22 3.81 3.31 -16.00
C LYS A 22 2.67 2.75 -15.15
N ALA A 23 2.27 1.51 -15.46
CA ALA A 23 1.77 0.64 -14.41
C ALA A 23 2.75 0.79 -13.23
N PRO A 24 2.29 0.96 -11.99
CA PRO A 24 3.20 0.77 -10.89
C PRO A 24 3.71 -0.65 -11.08
N GLU A 25 4.96 -0.78 -11.54
CA GLU A 25 5.73 -1.99 -11.39
C GLU A 25 5.41 -2.39 -9.96
N ARG A 26 4.72 -3.52 -9.79
CA ARG A 26 4.53 -4.08 -8.48
C ARG A 26 5.92 -4.53 -8.09
N HIS A 27 6.74 -3.58 -7.64
CA HIS A 27 7.81 -3.78 -6.71
C HIS A 27 7.11 -4.38 -5.49
N HIS A 28 6.82 -5.66 -5.57
CA HIS A 28 7.05 -6.53 -4.45
C HIS A 28 8.55 -6.40 -4.21
N PRO A 29 9.00 -5.66 -3.18
CA PRO A 29 10.37 -5.82 -2.75
C PRO A 29 10.58 -7.32 -2.58
N ARG A 30 11.68 -7.82 -3.14
CA ARG A 30 12.05 -9.23 -3.05
C ARG A 30 11.83 -9.67 -1.61
N ALA A 31 10.97 -10.67 -1.45
CA ALA A 31 10.53 -11.17 -0.16
C ALA A 31 11.74 -11.29 0.76
N GLN A 32 11.75 -10.50 1.84
CA GLN A 32 12.70 -10.77 2.92
C GLN A 32 12.39 -12.19 3.41
N ALA A 33 13.37 -12.98 3.85
CA ALA A 33 13.19 -14.42 4.17
C ALA A 33 12.08 -14.76 5.20
N GLY A 34 11.41 -13.77 5.80
CA GLY A 34 10.20 -13.91 6.61
C GLY A 34 8.86 -13.68 5.86
N GLU A 35 8.89 -13.28 4.59
CA GLU A 35 7.71 -13.09 3.73
C GLU A 35 7.39 -14.34 2.89
N ASP A 36 8.26 -15.36 2.91
CA ASP A 36 8.14 -16.60 2.13
C ASP A 36 6.86 -17.40 2.45
N PHE A 37 6.26 -17.19 3.63
CA PHE A 37 4.98 -17.79 4.05
C PHE A 37 3.84 -16.78 4.24
N SER A 38 3.96 -15.58 3.67
CA SER A 38 2.92 -14.55 3.80
C SER A 38 1.77 -14.75 2.78
N ALA A 39 0.52 -14.66 3.24
CA ALA A 39 -0.67 -14.68 2.39
C ALA A 39 -1.31 -13.28 2.31
N ARG A 40 -1.84 -12.90 1.14
CA ARG A 40 -2.58 -11.64 0.96
C ARG A 40 -4.01 -11.81 1.47
N LEU A 41 -4.40 -10.98 2.44
CA LEU A 41 -5.77 -10.87 2.91
C LEU A 41 -6.46 -9.64 2.31
N THR A 42 -7.57 -9.86 1.60
CA THR A 42 -8.48 -8.79 1.13
C THR A 42 -9.77 -8.90 1.93
N ILE A 43 -10.21 -7.79 2.51
CA ILE A 43 -11.45 -7.72 3.31
C ILE A 43 -12.32 -6.56 2.83
N ASP A 44 -13.63 -6.77 2.84
CA ASP A 44 -14.59 -5.69 2.67
C ASP A 44 -14.86 -5.04 4.02
N VAL A 45 -14.65 -3.72 4.07
CA VAL A 45 -14.92 -2.90 5.26
C VAL A 45 -15.62 -1.61 4.84
N THR A 46 -16.41 -1.03 5.73
CA THR A 46 -17.02 0.28 5.46
C THR A 46 -15.94 1.37 5.38
N ALA A 47 -16.22 2.45 4.64
CA ALA A 47 -15.31 3.58 4.55
C ALA A 47 -15.01 4.21 5.92
N ASP A 48 -16.02 4.27 6.80
CA ASP A 48 -15.88 4.74 8.18
C ASP A 48 -14.92 3.84 8.98
N MET A 49 -15.10 2.52 8.92
CA MET A 49 -14.24 1.56 9.62
C MET A 49 -12.80 1.67 9.12
N ARG A 50 -12.59 1.77 7.80
CA ARG A 50 -11.27 2.00 7.22
C ARG A 50 -10.64 3.31 7.74
N GLY A 51 -11.43 4.37 7.87
CA GLY A 51 -10.99 5.65 8.44
C GLY A 51 -10.50 5.50 9.88
N ARG A 52 -11.29 4.87 10.74
CA ARG A 52 -10.93 4.61 12.14
C ARG A 52 -9.67 3.76 12.29
N ILE A 53 -9.55 2.69 11.50
CA ILE A 53 -8.35 1.83 11.46
C ILE A 53 -7.11 2.64 11.08
N LYS A 54 -7.21 3.49 10.05
CA LYS A 54 -6.09 4.33 9.60
C LYS A 54 -5.66 5.34 10.66
N ILE A 55 -6.61 5.98 11.34
CA ILE A 55 -6.32 6.93 12.43
C ILE A 55 -5.61 6.22 13.59
N ALA A 56 -6.11 5.05 14.02
CA ALA A 56 -5.51 4.28 15.10
C ALA A 56 -4.08 3.82 14.76
N ALA A 57 -3.85 3.37 13.52
CA ALA A 57 -2.51 2.99 13.05
C ALA A 57 -1.55 4.18 13.06
N PHE A 58 -2.00 5.35 12.58
CA PHE A 58 -1.20 6.58 12.57
C PHE A 58 -0.83 7.04 13.99
N GLN A 59 -1.79 7.03 14.92
CA GLN A 59 -1.54 7.37 16.33
C GLN A 59 -0.51 6.46 17.00
N ARG A 60 -0.41 5.20 16.56
CA ARG A 60 0.55 4.20 17.06
C ARG A 60 1.88 4.19 16.30
N GLY A 61 2.04 5.02 15.27
CA GLY A 61 3.27 5.07 14.46
C GLY A 61 3.55 3.79 13.66
N GLN A 62 2.53 2.97 13.38
CA GLN A 62 2.66 1.70 12.66
C GLN A 62 1.76 1.65 11.42
N THR A 63 2.01 0.71 10.51
CA THR A 63 1.13 0.52 9.36
C THR A 63 -0.17 -0.18 9.77
N VAL A 64 -1.22 -0.01 8.95
CA VAL A 64 -2.47 -0.76 9.13
C VAL A 64 -2.22 -2.27 9.04
N ALA A 65 -1.33 -2.72 8.15
CA ALA A 65 -0.99 -4.12 7.99
C ALA A 65 -0.36 -4.69 9.27
N ASP A 66 0.58 -3.96 9.88
CA ASP A 66 1.23 -4.41 11.12
C ASP A 66 0.25 -4.43 12.29
N MET A 67 -0.66 -3.46 12.35
CA MET A 67 -1.71 -3.43 13.37
C MET A 67 -2.69 -4.60 13.24
N LEU A 68 -3.08 -4.93 12.01
CA LEU A 68 -3.94 -6.09 11.76
C LEU A 68 -3.21 -7.40 12.03
N ARG A 69 -1.91 -7.50 11.70
CA ARG A 69 -1.09 -8.68 12.02
C ARG A 69 -1.01 -8.92 13.53
N ALA A 70 -0.69 -7.88 14.31
CA ALA A 70 -0.66 -7.98 15.78
C ALA A 70 -2.05 -8.25 16.41
N LEU A 71 -3.12 -7.80 15.75
CA LEU A 71 -4.50 -8.16 16.15
C LEU A 71 -4.76 -9.64 15.92
N PHE A 72 -4.41 -10.16 14.74
CA PHE A 72 -4.62 -11.57 14.40
C PHE A 72 -3.75 -12.52 15.22
N GLU A 73 -2.49 -12.19 15.51
CA GLU A 73 -1.62 -13.00 16.36
C GLU A 73 -2.17 -13.14 17.79
N ARG A 74 -2.85 -12.11 18.30
CA ARG A 74 -3.48 -12.14 19.63
C ARG A 74 -4.77 -12.95 19.64
N GLU A 75 -5.57 -12.86 18.58
CA GLU A 75 -6.87 -13.55 18.48
C GLU A 75 -6.71 -15.03 18.06
N PHE A 76 -5.72 -15.29 17.21
CA PHE A 76 -5.38 -16.61 16.69
C PHE A 76 -3.92 -16.93 17.04
N PRO A 77 -3.61 -17.18 18.32
CA PRO A 77 -2.29 -17.64 18.70
C PRO A 77 -1.97 -18.96 17.98
N PRO A 78 -0.69 -19.26 17.72
CA PRO A 78 -0.31 -20.57 17.19
C PRO A 78 -0.85 -21.66 18.12
N PRO A 79 -1.27 -22.82 17.58
CA PRO A 79 -1.67 -23.93 18.43
C PRO A 79 -0.51 -24.21 19.40
N SER A 80 -0.76 -24.06 20.70
CA SER A 80 0.10 -24.61 21.75
C SER A 80 0.38 -26.04 21.34
N GLY A 81 1.65 -26.43 21.21
CA GLY A 81 2.06 -27.72 20.67
C GLY A 81 1.53 -28.91 21.46
N GLU A 82 0.25 -29.23 21.29
CA GLU A 82 -0.44 -30.40 21.79
C GLU A 82 -1.06 -31.11 20.59
N GLY A 83 -0.17 -31.80 19.89
CA GLY A 83 -0.46 -32.95 19.05
C GLY A 83 0.70 -33.92 19.27
N SER A 84 0.46 -34.94 20.10
CA SER A 84 1.33 -36.10 20.33
C SER A 84 1.74 -36.82 19.06
#